data_AF-A0A1H3SPG4-F1
#
_entry.id   AF-A0A1H3SPG4-F1
#
_cell.length_a   1.000
_cell.length_b   1.000
_cell.length_c   1.000
_cell.angle_alpha   90.00
_cell.angle_beta   90.00
_cell.angle_gamma   90.00
#
_symmetry.space_group_name_H-M   'P 1'
#
loop_
_entity.id
_entity.type
_entity.pdbx_description
1 polymer ?
#
loop_
_entity_poly.entity_id
_entity_poly.type
_entity_poly.pdbx_seq_one_letter_code
_entity_poly.pdbx_strand_id
1 'polypeptide(L)'
;MLVGSGSHRPVVYVGSEGEGGLIAASLRDALALVVGLSSLHDATARPFGDDGSQLRDWLAQADHYIRVDWPQLDMERDRLREALDLPAADELLAALHAAAVNEHYRPISDAGDCYRSMLE
;
A
#
# COMPACT_ATOMS: atom_id res chain seq x y z
N MET A 1 -6.70 8.27 2.89
CA MET A 1 -7.01 9.71 3.02
C MET A 1 -6.08 10.53 2.13
N LEU A 2 -6.60 11.46 1.32
CA LEU A 2 -5.76 12.42 0.59
C LEU A 2 -5.33 13.53 1.54
N VAL A 3 -4.05 13.87 1.51
CA VAL A 3 -3.47 14.92 2.37
C VAL A 3 -3.03 16.10 1.52
N GLY A 4 -3.23 17.33 2.03
CA GLY A 4 -2.83 18.57 1.38
C GLY A 4 -3.79 19.08 0.30
N SER A 5 -3.50 20.29 -0.20
CA SER A 5 -4.34 21.02 -1.18
C SER A 5 -3.63 21.27 -2.53
N GLY A 6 -2.41 20.76 -2.70
CA GLY A 6 -1.60 20.92 -3.91
C GLY A 6 -1.91 19.93 -5.04
N SER A 7 -1.14 20.02 -6.12
CA SER A 7 -1.15 19.05 -7.23
C SER A 7 -0.55 17.70 -6.81
N HIS A 8 0.37 17.70 -5.85
CA HIS A 8 0.78 16.51 -5.11
C HIS A 8 -0.19 16.27 -3.96
N ARG A 9 -0.90 15.14 -4.00
CA ARG A 9 -1.82 14.70 -2.95
C ARG A 9 -1.35 13.35 -2.39
N PRO A 10 -0.46 13.38 -1.39
CA PRO A 10 -0.04 12.19 -0.67
C PRO A 10 -1.25 11.44 -0.11
N VAL A 11 -1.17 10.11 -0.09
CA VAL A 11 -2.22 9.23 0.42
C VAL A 11 -1.72 8.52 1.66
N VAL A 12 -2.48 8.70 2.73
CA VAL A 12 -2.27 8.07 4.02
C VAL A 12 -3.27 6.94 4.22
N TYR A 13 -2.79 5.81 4.72
CA TYR A 13 -3.61 4.70 5.21
C TYR A 13 -3.77 4.81 6.72
N VAL A 14 -4.95 4.45 7.21
CA VAL A 14 -5.29 4.39 8.63
C VAL A 14 -5.97 3.07 8.85
N GLY A 15 -5.33 2.20 9.62
CA GLY A 15 -5.84 0.90 9.94
C GLY A 15 -6.73 0.92 11.18
N SER A 16 -7.52 -0.14 11.32
CA SER A 16 -8.48 -0.26 12.41
C SER A 16 -7.85 -0.55 13.76
N GLU A 17 -6.58 -0.98 13.81
CA GLU A 17 -5.85 -1.31 15.05
C GLU A 17 -5.00 -0.15 15.59
N GLY A 18 -5.22 1.06 15.06
CA GLY A 18 -4.58 2.29 15.53
C GLY A 18 -3.21 2.55 14.91
N GLU A 19 -2.87 1.89 13.81
CA GLU A 19 -1.70 2.12 12.96
C GLU A 19 -2.04 2.95 11.73
N GLY A 20 -1.06 3.67 11.18
CA GLY A 20 -1.28 4.40 9.94
C GLY A 20 -0.07 5.17 9.48
N GLY A 21 -0.08 5.64 8.24
CA GLY A 21 1.08 6.30 7.65
C GLY A 21 0.93 6.49 6.15
N LEU A 22 1.97 7.06 5.55
CA LEU A 22 1.98 7.29 4.11
C LEU A 22 2.13 5.97 3.35
N ILE A 23 1.30 5.79 2.32
CA ILE A 23 1.41 4.65 1.39
C ILE A 23 1.84 5.08 -0.01
N ALA A 24 1.56 6.33 -0.41
CA ALA A 24 2.02 6.85 -1.70
C ALA A 24 2.03 8.38 -1.76
N ALA A 25 2.85 8.96 -2.63
CA ALA A 25 2.91 10.41 -2.86
C ALA A 25 1.78 10.94 -3.78
N SER A 26 1.04 10.05 -4.44
CA SER A 26 -0.04 10.39 -5.36
C SER A 26 -1.23 9.42 -5.24
N LEU A 27 -2.42 9.87 -5.64
CA LEU A 27 -3.60 9.00 -5.70
C LEU A 27 -3.43 7.88 -6.73
N ARG A 28 -2.76 8.14 -7.85
CA ARG A 28 -2.53 7.16 -8.91
C ARG A 28 -1.69 5.98 -8.39
N ASP A 29 -0.60 6.30 -7.69
CA ASP A 29 0.28 5.26 -7.12
C ASP A 29 -0.40 4.53 -5.96
N ALA A 30 -1.16 5.25 -5.12
CA ALA A 30 -1.94 4.63 -4.06
C ALA A 30 -2.98 3.63 -4.61
N LEU A 31 -3.68 4.00 -5.68
CA LEU A 31 -4.65 3.11 -6.33
C LEU A 31 -3.97 1.89 -6.96
N ALA A 32 -2.81 2.08 -7.60
CA ALA A 32 -2.03 0.98 -8.13
C ALA A 32 -1.64 -0.04 -7.04
N LEU A 33 -1.19 0.46 -5.88
CA LEU A 33 -0.86 -0.37 -4.73
C LEU A 33 -2.10 -1.09 -4.15
N VAL A 34 -3.23 -0.39 -3.99
CA VAL A 34 -4.47 -0.98 -3.45
C VAL A 34 -5.06 -2.03 -4.40
N VAL A 35 -5.00 -1.82 -5.71
CA VAL A 35 -5.50 -2.78 -6.70
C VAL A 35 -4.54 -3.97 -6.82
N GLY A 36 -3.25 -3.69 -6.94
CA GLY A 36 -2.25 -4.69 -7.31
C GLY A 36 -1.70 -5.52 -6.16
N LEU A 37 -1.75 -5.05 -4.91
CA LEU A 37 -1.18 -5.76 -3.77
C LEU A 37 -2.26 -6.43 -2.94
N SER A 38 -2.07 -7.71 -2.64
CA SER A 38 -2.79 -8.37 -1.56
C SER A 38 -2.24 -7.92 -0.23
N SER A 39 -3.13 -7.64 0.72
CA SER A 39 -2.75 -7.31 2.10
C SER A 39 -1.74 -6.16 2.19
N LEU A 40 -2.05 -5.02 1.55
CA LEU A 40 -1.21 -3.80 1.55
C LEU A 40 -0.70 -3.41 2.95
N HIS A 41 -1.58 -3.48 3.95
CA HIS A 41 -1.23 -3.20 5.35
C HIS A 41 -0.08 -4.10 5.82
N ASP A 42 -0.24 -5.42 5.69
CA ASP A 42 0.77 -6.38 6.14
C ASP A 42 2.05 -6.28 5.33
N ALA A 43 1.96 -5.92 4.05
CA ALA A 43 3.12 -5.70 3.19
C ALA A 43 4.03 -4.58 3.74
N THR A 44 3.46 -3.52 4.34
CA THR A 44 4.28 -2.44 4.93
C THR A 44 5.04 -2.87 6.18
N ALA A 45 4.55 -3.86 6.92
CA ALA A 45 5.22 -4.43 8.09
C ALA A 45 6.28 -5.49 7.73
N ARG A 46 6.37 -5.92 6.47
CA ARG A 46 7.42 -6.85 6.03
C ARG A 46 8.71 -6.09 5.72
N PRO A 47 9.89 -6.65 6.01
CA PRO A 47 11.13 -6.05 5.53
C PRO A 47 11.17 -6.09 4.00
N PHE A 48 11.57 -4.99 3.36
CA PHE A 48 11.82 -4.97 1.92
C PHE A 48 12.99 -5.90 1.54
N GLY A 49 14.01 -5.98 2.40
CA GLY A 49 15.28 -6.67 2.07
C GLY A 49 16.12 -5.89 1.07
N ASP A 50 17.22 -6.48 0.60
CA ASP A 50 18.19 -5.81 -0.27
C ASP A 50 17.63 -5.47 -1.67
N ASP A 51 16.67 -6.28 -2.17
CA ASP A 51 16.12 -6.15 -3.52
C ASP A 51 14.59 -6.30 -3.60
N GLY A 52 13.87 -6.41 -2.48
CA GLY A 52 12.43 -6.63 -2.48
C GLY A 52 11.99 -8.08 -2.69
N SER A 53 12.92 -9.04 -2.88
CA SER A 53 12.58 -10.43 -3.23
C SER A 53 11.73 -11.11 -2.16
N GLN A 54 12.10 -10.97 -0.89
CA GLN A 54 11.36 -11.55 0.23
C GLN A 54 9.92 -11.02 0.32
N LEU A 55 9.73 -9.72 0.07
CA LEU A 55 8.41 -9.12 0.02
C LEU A 55 7.60 -9.65 -1.18
N ARG A 56 8.21 -9.75 -2.36
CA ARG A 56 7.55 -10.29 -3.56
C ARG A 56 7.13 -11.74 -3.37
N ASP A 57 7.96 -12.57 -2.77
CA ASP A 57 7.64 -13.97 -2.47
C ASP A 57 6.47 -14.06 -1.49
N TRP A 58 6.46 -13.21 -0.46
CA TRP A 58 5.37 -13.14 0.50
C TRP A 58 4.05 -12.70 -0.15
N LEU A 59 4.09 -11.66 -1.01
CA LEU A 59 2.94 -11.18 -1.78
C LEU A 59 2.41 -12.26 -2.73
N ALA A 60 3.29 -12.96 -3.43
CA ALA A 60 2.91 -14.06 -4.31
C ALA A 60 2.21 -15.20 -3.55
N GLN A 61 2.66 -15.49 -2.33
CA GLN A 61 2.01 -16.46 -1.45
C GLN A 61 0.64 -15.96 -0.95
N ALA A 62 0.52 -14.68 -0.60
CA ALA A 62 -0.76 -14.06 -0.22
C ALA A 62 -1.76 -14.13 -1.39
N ASP A 63 -1.33 -13.80 -2.60
CA ASP A 63 -2.15 -13.93 -3.80
C ASP A 63 -2.56 -15.38 -4.05
N HIS A 64 -1.67 -16.35 -3.85
CA HIS A 64 -1.99 -17.77 -4.01
C HIS A 64 -3.16 -18.18 -3.12
N TYR A 65 -3.18 -17.74 -1.85
CA TYR A 65 -4.29 -18.01 -0.95
C TYR A 65 -5.60 -17.36 -1.41
N ILE A 66 -5.55 -16.10 -1.86
CA ILE A 66 -6.75 -15.41 -2.35
C ILE A 66 -7.28 -16.08 -3.63
N ARG A 67 -6.42 -16.56 -4.53
CA ARG A 67 -6.82 -17.26 -5.75
C ARG A 67 -7.60 -18.56 -5.49
N VAL A 68 -7.47 -19.17 -4.31
CA VAL A 68 -8.27 -20.35 -3.93
C VAL A 68 -9.76 -20.01 -3.89
N ASP A 69 -10.11 -18.86 -3.31
CA ASP A 69 -11.49 -18.39 -3.19
C ASP A 69 -11.90 -17.47 -4.34
N TRP A 70 -10.92 -16.80 -4.97
CA TRP A 70 -11.12 -15.82 -6.03
C TRP A 70 -10.21 -16.09 -7.25
N PRO A 71 -10.51 -17.12 -8.07
CA PRO A 71 -9.67 -17.49 -9.21
C PRO A 71 -9.46 -16.38 -10.26
N GLN A 72 -10.36 -15.39 -10.28
CA GLN A 72 -10.37 -14.30 -11.24
C GLN A 72 -9.53 -13.09 -10.79
N LEU A 73 -8.79 -13.21 -9.69
CA LEU A 73 -8.03 -12.10 -9.08
C LEU A 73 -7.18 -11.34 -10.11
N ASP A 74 -6.38 -12.06 -10.89
CA ASP A 74 -5.45 -11.44 -11.85
C ASP A 74 -6.21 -10.72 -12.98
N MET A 75 -7.30 -11.31 -13.48
CA MET A 75 -8.15 -10.70 -14.51
C MET A 75 -8.80 -9.41 -14.01
N GLU A 76 -9.33 -9.39 -12.80
CA GLU A 76 -9.97 -8.18 -12.23
C GLU A 76 -8.93 -7.09 -11.94
N ARG A 77 -7.73 -7.47 -11.48
CA ARG A 77 -6.61 -6.54 -11.31
C ARG A 77 -6.19 -5.91 -12.63
N ASP A 78 -6.02 -6.72 -13.68
CA ASP A 78 -5.66 -6.22 -15.01
C ASP A 78 -6.73 -5.29 -15.58
N ARG A 79 -8.00 -5.67 -15.43
CA ARG A 79 -9.13 -4.83 -15.84
C ARG A 79 -9.10 -3.47 -15.15
N LEU A 80 -8.90 -3.43 -13.83
CA LEU A 80 -8.86 -2.18 -13.08
C LEU A 80 -7.61 -1.35 -13.42
N ARG A 81 -6.46 -2.00 -13.57
CA ARG A 81 -5.19 -1.37 -13.96
C ARG A 81 -5.33 -0.69 -15.32
N GLU A 82 -5.89 -1.38 -16.31
CA GLU A 82 -6.11 -0.81 -17.64
C GLU A 82 -7.14 0.33 -17.61
N ALA A 83 -8.30 0.12 -16.98
CA ALA A 83 -9.38 1.11 -16.96
C ALA A 83 -9.00 2.41 -16.26
N LEU A 84 -8.08 2.35 -15.28
CA LEU A 84 -7.62 3.49 -14.51
C LEU A 84 -6.24 3.99 -14.94
N ASP A 85 -5.64 3.39 -15.97
CA ASP A 85 -4.28 3.68 -16.44
C ASP A 85 -3.29 3.65 -15.27
N LEU A 86 -3.24 2.56 -14.51
CA LEU A 86 -2.38 2.43 -13.33
C LEU A 86 -1.02 1.79 -13.69
N PRO A 87 0.08 2.22 -13.05
CA PRO A 87 1.36 1.50 -13.13
C PRO A 87 1.25 0.11 -12.51
N ALA A 88 2.24 -0.75 -12.77
CA ALA A 88 2.33 -2.04 -12.09
C ALA A 88 2.70 -1.83 -10.61
N ALA A 89 2.01 -2.51 -9.69
CA ALA A 89 2.25 -2.34 -8.27
C ALA A 89 3.66 -2.80 -7.83
N ASP A 90 4.22 -3.79 -8.52
CA ASP A 90 5.58 -4.28 -8.27
C ASP A 90 6.65 -3.19 -8.47
N GLU A 91 6.43 -2.26 -9.40
CA GLU A 91 7.32 -1.11 -9.66
C GLU A 91 7.29 -0.10 -8.51
N LEU A 92 6.27 -0.16 -7.64
CA LEU A 92 6.03 0.77 -6.54
C LEU A 92 6.46 0.22 -5.18
N LEU A 93 6.90 -1.03 -5.06
CA LEU A 93 7.21 -1.63 -3.75
C LEU A 93 8.30 -0.88 -2.98
N ALA A 94 9.36 -0.45 -3.67
CA ALA A 94 10.41 0.37 -3.05
C ALA A 94 9.87 1.73 -2.58
N ALA A 95 8.98 2.34 -3.37
CA ALA A 95 8.34 3.61 -3.04
C ALA A 95 7.36 3.47 -1.87
N LEU A 96 6.61 2.36 -1.80
CA LEU A 96 5.74 2.03 -0.66
C LEU A 96 6.56 1.92 0.62
N HIS A 97 7.70 1.22 0.60
CA HIS A 97 8.58 1.12 1.76
C HIS A 97 9.14 2.47 2.20
N ALA A 98 9.62 3.26 1.24
CA ALA A 98 10.09 4.62 1.51
C ALA A 98 8.99 5.53 2.08
N ALA A 99 7.73 5.33 1.66
CA ALA A 99 6.58 6.03 2.19
C ALA A 99 6.25 5.59 3.62
N ALA A 100 6.25 4.28 3.90
CA ALA A 100 5.89 3.73 5.20
C ALA A 100 6.83 4.18 6.34
N VAL A 101 8.12 4.38 6.04
CA VAL A 101 9.12 4.95 6.98
C VAL A 101 8.98 6.45 7.19
N ASN A 102 8.13 7.15 6.43
CA ASN A 102 7.99 8.59 6.54
C ASN A 102 7.08 9.00 7.70
N GLU A 103 7.70 9.40 8.81
CA GLU A 103 7.01 9.85 10.02
C GLU A 103 6.32 11.21 9.88
N HIS A 104 6.65 12.02 8.86
CA HIS A 104 6.01 13.33 8.66
C HIS A 104 4.51 13.22 8.34
N TYR A 105 4.06 12.05 7.89
CA TYR A 105 2.68 11.76 7.53
C TYR A 105 1.99 10.87 8.58
N ARG A 106 2.32 11.08 9.86
CA ARG A 106 1.67 10.39 10.97
C ARG A 106 0.23 10.88 11.15
N PRO A 107 -0.79 10.00 11.01
CA PRO A 107 -2.16 10.38 11.32
C PRO A 107 -2.32 10.72 12.79
N ILE A 108 -3.18 11.70 13.07
CA ILE A 108 -3.59 12.10 14.42
C ILE A 108 -5.11 11.92 14.49
N SER A 109 -5.58 11.24 15.54
CA SER A 109 -7.02 11.04 15.78
C SER A 109 -7.70 12.33 16.23
N ASP A 110 -9.03 12.35 16.23
CA ASP A 110 -9.80 13.47 16.77
C ASP A 110 -9.54 13.72 18.27
N ALA A 111 -9.05 12.71 19.00
CA ALA A 111 -8.64 12.82 20.39
C ALA A 111 -7.23 13.42 20.58
N GLY A 112 -6.48 13.62 19.48
CA GLY A 112 -5.09 14.09 19.51
C GLY A 112 -4.04 12.98 19.64
N ASP A 113 -4.45 11.71 19.62
CA ASP A 113 -3.53 10.58 19.71
C ASP A 113 -2.87 10.29 18.36
N CYS A 114 -1.56 10.04 18.38
CA CYS A 114 -0.82 9.63 17.19
C CYS A 114 -1.06 8.15 16.89
N TYR A 115 -1.32 7.83 15.63
CA TYR A 115 -1.37 6.43 15.18
C TYR A 115 0.03 5.80 15.22
N ARG A 116 0.10 4.51 15.55
CA ARG A 116 1.32 3.70 15.56
C ARG A 116 1.93 3.57 14.16
N SER A 117 3.20 3.17 14.12
CA SER A 117 3.87 2.86 12.86
C SER A 117 3.22 1.68 12.16
N MET A 118 3.12 1.73 10.83
CA MET A 118 2.72 0.57 10.01
C MET A 118 3.87 -0.44 9.85
N LEU A 119 5.03 -0.14 10.43
CA LEU A 119 6.22 -0.99 10.41
C LEU A 119 6.31 -1.90 11.66
N GLU A 120 5.42 -1.72 12.63
CA GLU A 120 5.40 -2.43 13.92
C GLU A 120 4.56 -3.70 13.90
#